data_AF-A0A9W7LC94-F1
#
_entry.id   AF-A0A9W7LC94-F1
#
_cell.length_a   1.000
_cell.length_b   1.000
_cell.length_c   1.000
_cell.angle_alpha   90.00
_cell.angle_beta   90.00
_cell.angle_gamma   90.00
#
_symmetry.space_group_name_H-M   'P 1'
#
loop_
_entity.id
_entity.type
_entity.pdbx_description
1 polymer ?
#
loop_
_entity_poly.entity_id
_entity_poly.type
_entity_poly.pdbx_seq_one_letter_code
_entity_poly.pdbx_strand_id
1 'polypeptide(L)'
;MNQAFRLAGDQFRQQVPELSQSQQVVSIYRRGLRALQSWCVDRQIFCDEADKLRMEFESNRTASPALVTRLIKEAEVKLVEFQHPDPYCIPGMPGGSLFMRNPPLPMSVCFPDGDLPEDAPKREINPDWSTAVEGGGKSGSGQVVVDFTRKNMT
;
A
#
# COMPACT_ATOMS: atom_id res chain seq x y z
N MET A 1 13.28 -7.13 -24.30
CA MET A 1 12.98 -5.70 -24.03
C MET A 1 14.29 -4.91 -24.07
N ASN A 2 14.40 -3.89 -24.93
CA ASN A 2 15.60 -3.06 -25.13
C ASN A 2 15.91 -2.22 -23.88
N GLN A 3 17.19 -1.99 -23.58
CA GLN A 3 17.66 -1.16 -22.46
C GLN A 3 17.07 0.25 -22.49
N ALA A 4 16.94 0.85 -23.68
CA ALA A 4 16.33 2.16 -23.83
C ALA A 4 14.88 2.21 -23.31
N PHE A 5 14.09 1.16 -23.53
CA PHE A 5 12.72 1.08 -23.01
C PHE A 5 12.66 0.90 -21.49
N ARG A 6 13.63 0.17 -20.90
CA ARG A 6 13.71 0.04 -19.45
C ARG A 6 14.04 1.37 -18.79
N LEU A 7 15.05 2.08 -19.30
CA LEU A 7 15.46 3.39 -18.80
C LEU A 7 14.33 4.42 -18.91
N ALA A 8 13.62 4.45 -20.04
CA ALA A 8 12.45 5.31 -20.22
C ALA A 8 11.35 4.98 -19.20
N GLY A 9 11.07 3.69 -18.94
CA GLY A 9 10.11 3.29 -17.92
C GLY A 9 10.56 3.62 -16.49
N ASP A 10 11.85 3.51 -16.21
CA ASP A 10 12.43 3.81 -14.89
C ASP A 10 12.35 5.30 -14.54
N GLN A 11 12.35 6.20 -15.53
CA GLN A 11 12.15 7.65 -15.33
C GLN A 11 10.78 7.99 -14.73
N PHE A 12 9.74 7.21 -15.06
CA PHE A 12 8.37 7.42 -14.59
C PHE A 12 8.00 6.49 -13.42
N ARG A 13 8.95 5.69 -12.92
CA ARG A 13 8.75 4.83 -11.75
C ARG A 13 8.81 5.68 -10.48
N GLN A 14 7.86 5.46 -9.58
CA GLN A 14 7.85 6.11 -8.27
C GLN A 14 9.10 5.73 -7.46
N GLN A 15 9.76 6.72 -6.84
CA GLN A 15 10.79 6.44 -5.84
C GLN A 15 10.11 5.92 -4.56
N VAL A 16 10.48 4.72 -4.13
CA VAL A 16 9.98 4.16 -2.87
C VAL A 16 10.81 4.75 -1.74
N PRO A 17 10.20 5.37 -0.71
CA PRO A 17 10.96 5.88 0.43
C PRO A 17 11.64 4.72 1.19
N GLU A 18 12.86 4.95 1.66
CA GLU A 18 13.53 3.98 2.53
C GLU A 18 12.81 3.91 3.88
N LEU A 19 12.29 2.72 4.21
CA LEU A 19 11.59 2.49 5.47
C LEU A 19 12.58 2.20 6.59
N SER A 20 12.39 2.85 7.74
CA SER A 20 13.12 2.50 8.96
C SER A 20 12.80 1.06 9.40
N GLN A 21 13.69 0.43 10.18
CA GLN A 21 13.44 -0.92 10.68
C GLN A 21 12.10 -1.03 11.45
N SER A 22 11.74 -0.01 12.23
CA SER A 22 10.46 0.02 12.94
C SER A 22 9.27 0.11 11.98
N GLN A 23 9.36 0.90 10.92
CA GLN A 23 8.32 0.98 9.88
C GLN A 23 8.18 -0.34 9.12
N GLN A 24 9.28 -1.03 8.83
CA GLN A 24 9.26 -2.35 8.20
C GLN A 24 8.55 -3.38 9.08
N VAL A 25 8.88 -3.45 10.38
CA VAL A 25 8.22 -4.34 11.33
C VAL A 25 6.72 -4.06 11.42
N VAL A 26 6.32 -2.79 11.53
CA VAL A 26 4.90 -2.39 11.55
C VAL A 26 4.19 -2.77 10.24
N SER A 27 4.87 -2.63 9.09
CA SER A 27 4.33 -3.04 7.79
C SER A 27 4.08 -4.54 7.73
N ILE A 28 5.06 -5.35 8.15
CA ILE A 28 4.95 -6.83 8.20
C ILE A 28 3.82 -7.25 9.14
N TYR A 29 3.72 -6.65 10.32
CA TYR A 29 2.64 -6.93 11.26
C TYR A 29 1.25 -6.63 10.66
N ARG A 30 1.09 -5.46 10.02
CA ARG A 30 -0.16 -5.10 9.32
C ARG A 30 -0.49 -6.07 8.19
N ARG A 31 0.52 -6.51 7.42
CA ARG A 31 0.35 -7.51 6.34
C ARG A 31 -0.03 -8.88 6.90
N GLY A 32 0.59 -9.30 8.01
CA GLY A 32 0.28 -10.55 8.70
C GLY A 32 -1.17 -10.61 9.17
N LEU A 33 -1.65 -9.53 9.80
CA LEU A 33 -3.06 -9.44 10.21
C LEU A 33 -4.03 -9.49 9.01
N ARG A 34 -3.69 -8.83 7.89
CA ARG A 34 -4.52 -8.88 6.67
C ARG A 34 -4.52 -10.27 6.03
N ALA A 35 -3.39 -10.97 6.04
CA ALA A 35 -3.30 -12.34 5.58
C ALA A 35 -4.15 -13.27 6.45
N LEU A 36 -4.03 -13.17 7.79
CA LEU A 36 -4.87 -13.90 8.72
C LEU A 36 -6.35 -13.62 8.50
N GLN A 37 -6.75 -12.35 8.32
CA GLN A 37 -8.13 -11.97 8.04
C GLN A 37 -8.65 -12.56 6.73
N SER A 38 -7.78 -12.75 5.73
CA SER A 38 -8.18 -13.35 4.44
C SER A 38 -8.42 -14.86 4.56
N TRP A 39 -7.71 -15.55 5.45
CA TRP A 39 -7.91 -16.98 5.73
C TRP A 39 -9.03 -17.24 6.75
N CYS A 40 -9.08 -16.44 7.81
CA CYS A 40 -10.01 -16.61 8.93
C CYS A 40 -11.32 -15.88 8.62
N VAL A 41 -12.31 -16.62 8.15
CA VAL A 41 -13.66 -16.07 7.91
C VAL A 41 -14.36 -15.73 9.24
N ASP A 42 -14.18 -16.57 10.27
CA ASP A 42 -14.76 -16.35 11.60
C ASP A 42 -13.92 -15.39 12.46
N ARG A 43 -14.61 -14.48 13.15
CA ARG A 43 -13.98 -13.45 13.97
C ARG A 43 -13.31 -14.00 15.23
N GLN A 44 -13.84 -15.05 15.86
CA GLN A 44 -13.26 -15.66 17.05
C GLN A 44 -11.90 -16.29 16.71
N ILE A 45 -11.87 -17.10 15.64
CA ILE A 45 -10.65 -17.71 15.13
C ILE A 45 -9.64 -16.63 14.75
N PHE A 46 -10.09 -15.56 14.07
CA PHE A 46 -9.21 -14.44 13.75
C PHE A 46 -8.59 -13.80 15.00
N CYS A 47 -9.38 -13.55 16.06
CA CYS A 47 -8.86 -12.95 17.29
C CYS A 47 -7.82 -13.87 17.95
N ASP A 48 -8.11 -15.16 18.06
CA ASP A 48 -7.20 -16.14 18.66
C ASP A 48 -5.87 -16.23 17.89
N GLU A 49 -5.91 -16.27 16.56
CA GLU A 49 -4.70 -16.28 15.72
C GLU A 49 -3.96 -14.93 15.71
N ALA A 50 -4.70 -13.81 15.75
CA ALA A 50 -4.11 -12.48 15.83
C ALA A 50 -3.36 -12.28 17.17
N ASP A 51 -3.89 -12.82 18.27
CA ASP A 51 -3.22 -12.79 19.57
C ASP A 51 -1.93 -13.64 19.55
N LYS A 52 -1.95 -14.82 18.92
CA LYS A 52 -0.73 -15.63 18.71
C LYS A 52 0.32 -14.88 17.91
N LEU A 53 -0.09 -14.24 16.81
CA LEU A 53 0.81 -13.40 16.01
C LEU A 53 1.38 -12.26 16.85
N ARG A 54 0.55 -11.56 17.63
CA ARG A 54 1.01 -10.48 18.51
C ARG A 54 2.01 -10.96 19.55
N MET A 55 1.80 -12.13 20.14
CA MET A 55 2.73 -12.73 21.10
C MET A 55 4.10 -13.03 20.45
N GLU A 56 4.14 -13.50 19.21
CA GLU A 56 5.38 -13.75 18.46
C GLU A 56 6.18 -12.45 18.22
N PHE A 57 5.50 -11.33 17.97
CA PHE A 57 6.15 -10.02 17.85
C PHE A 57 6.62 -9.50 19.21
N GLU A 58 5.81 -9.65 20.26
CA GLU A 58 6.16 -9.16 21.60
C GLU A 58 7.35 -9.93 22.20
N SER A 59 7.45 -11.24 21.96
CA SER A 59 8.60 -12.05 22.41
C SER A 59 9.93 -11.57 21.81
N ASN A 60 9.89 -10.91 20.65
CA ASN A 60 11.05 -10.42 19.93
C ASN A 60 11.22 -8.88 20.03
N ARG A 61 10.46 -8.21 20.89
CA ARG A 61 10.44 -6.75 21.00
C ARG A 61 11.78 -6.13 21.39
N THR A 62 12.57 -6.82 22.20
CA THR A 62 13.89 -6.36 22.71
C THR A 62 15.06 -7.00 21.96
N ALA A 63 14.81 -7.62 20.80
CA ALA A 63 15.84 -8.25 19.98
C ALA A 63 16.92 -7.24 19.52
N SER A 64 18.15 -7.73 19.35
CA SER A 64 19.24 -6.91 18.82
C SER A 64 18.99 -6.50 17.36
N PRO A 65 19.49 -5.35 16.88
CA PRO A 65 19.24 -4.88 15.51
C PRO A 65 19.65 -5.88 14.41
N ALA A 66 20.73 -6.63 14.64
CA ALA A 66 21.17 -7.68 13.71
C ALA A 66 20.18 -8.85 13.66
N LEU A 67 19.63 -9.25 14.81
CA LEU A 67 18.60 -10.28 14.89
C LEU A 67 17.30 -9.81 14.24
N VAL A 68 16.90 -8.55 14.44
CA VAL A 68 15.70 -7.95 13.81
C VAL A 68 15.79 -8.03 12.28
N THR A 69 16.91 -7.68 11.68
CA THR A 69 17.10 -7.79 10.22
C THR A 69 16.91 -9.23 9.71
N ARG A 70 17.40 -10.22 10.47
CA ARG A 70 17.18 -11.63 10.14
C ARG A 70 15.71 -12.01 10.26
N LEU A 71 15.05 -11.62 11.36
CA LEU A 71 13.63 -11.91 11.62
C LEU A 71 12.72 -11.26 10.57
N ILE A 72 13.03 -10.04 10.12
CA ILE A 72 12.31 -9.37 9.03
C ILE A 72 12.36 -10.21 7.75
N LYS A 73 13.53 -10.75 7.39
CA LYS A 73 13.69 -11.59 6.21
C LYS A 73 12.91 -12.90 6.33
N GLU A 74 12.98 -13.54 7.50
CA GLU A 74 12.22 -14.78 7.79
C GLU A 74 10.71 -14.53 7.76
N ALA A 75 10.25 -13.40 8.32
CA ALA A 75 8.85 -13.01 8.32
C ALA A 75 8.32 -12.70 6.92
N GLU A 76 9.12 -12.09 6.03
CA GLU A 76 8.74 -11.88 4.62
C GLU A 76 8.56 -13.21 3.87
N VAL A 77 9.45 -14.18 4.10
CA VAL A 77 9.30 -15.53 3.52
C VAL A 77 8.02 -16.20 4.01
N LYS A 78 7.77 -16.15 5.33
CA LYS A 78 6.53 -16.67 5.94
C LYS A 78 5.29 -15.96 5.37
N LEU A 79 5.33 -14.65 5.18
CA LEU A 79 4.19 -13.91 4.60
C LEU A 79 3.87 -14.34 3.17
N VAL A 80 4.89 -14.62 2.35
CA VAL A 80 4.68 -15.10 0.97
C VAL A 80 4.09 -16.51 0.97
N GLU A 81 4.58 -17.39 1.85
CA GLU A 81 4.07 -18.76 1.99
C GLU A 81 2.60 -18.79 2.41
N PHE A 82 2.22 -17.95 3.38
CA PHE A 82 0.84 -17.87 3.90
C PHE A 82 -0.03 -16.84 3.17
N GLN A 83 0.38 -16.37 1.99
CA GLN A 83 -0.41 -15.42 1.22
C GLN A 83 -1.66 -16.11 0.64
N HIS A 84 -2.85 -15.58 0.95
CA HIS A 84 -4.08 -16.09 0.35
C HIS A 84 -4.10 -15.81 -1.16
N PRO A 85 -4.54 -16.77 -2.02
CA PRO A 85 -4.58 -16.58 -3.47
C PRO A 85 -5.52 -15.45 -3.92
N ASP A 86 -6.59 -15.20 -3.15
CA ASP A 86 -7.56 -14.12 -3.39
C ASP A 86 -7.75 -13.28 -2.12
N PRO A 87 -6.84 -12.35 -1.80
CA PRO A 87 -6.89 -11.63 -0.53
C PRO A 87 -8.06 -10.64 -0.47
N TYR A 88 -8.63 -10.45 0.71
CA TYR A 88 -9.72 -9.47 0.89
C TYR A 88 -9.25 -8.06 0.52
N CYS A 89 -9.96 -7.43 -0.42
CA CYS A 89 -9.73 -6.05 -0.83
C CYS A 89 -10.94 -5.18 -0.52
N ILE A 90 -10.69 -3.99 0.04
CA ILE A 90 -11.75 -3.01 0.30
C ILE A 90 -12.37 -2.58 -1.04
N PRO A 91 -13.71 -2.59 -1.18
CA PRO A 91 -14.36 -2.39 -2.48
C PRO A 91 -13.91 -1.14 -3.26
N GLY A 92 -13.74 0.00 -2.59
CA GLY A 92 -13.35 1.26 -3.23
C GLY A 92 -11.84 1.50 -3.39
N MET A 93 -10.99 0.60 -2.88
CA MET A 93 -9.53 0.70 -2.98
C MET A 93 -9.02 0.05 -4.27
N PRO A 94 -7.81 0.37 -4.74
CA PRO A 94 -7.21 -0.30 -5.90
C PRO A 94 -7.24 -1.83 -5.76
N GLY A 95 -7.82 -2.50 -6.76
CA GLY A 95 -8.06 -3.95 -6.78
C GLY A 95 -9.40 -4.40 -6.16
N GLY A 96 -10.22 -3.47 -5.66
CA GLY A 96 -11.56 -3.75 -5.14
C GLY A 96 -12.64 -3.71 -6.23
N SER A 97 -13.80 -4.30 -5.94
CA SER A 97 -14.91 -4.45 -6.89
C SER A 97 -15.61 -3.14 -7.30
N LEU A 98 -15.44 -2.06 -6.52
CA LEU A 98 -16.01 -0.73 -6.78
C LEU A 98 -14.94 0.30 -7.16
N PHE A 99 -13.70 -0.13 -7.35
CA PHE A 99 -12.60 0.75 -7.74
C PHE A 99 -12.86 1.37 -9.11
N MET A 100 -12.78 2.70 -9.19
CA MET A 100 -13.05 3.48 -10.40
C MET A 100 -14.42 3.18 -11.05
N ARG A 101 -15.42 2.75 -10.27
CA ARG A 101 -16.77 2.54 -10.80
C ARG A 101 -17.42 3.85 -11.23
N ASN A 102 -17.30 4.88 -10.39
CA ASN A 102 -17.85 6.23 -10.62
C ASN A 102 -16.78 7.29 -10.29
N PRO A 103 -15.69 7.42 -11.07
CA PRO A 103 -14.72 8.49 -10.84
C PRO A 103 -15.36 9.85 -11.10
N PRO A 104 -15.11 10.88 -10.26
CA PRO A 104 -15.56 12.23 -10.57
C PRO A 104 -14.88 12.71 -11.85
N LEU A 105 -15.59 13.51 -12.64
CA LEU A 105 -15.00 14.17 -13.81
C LEU A 105 -13.88 15.12 -13.35
N PRO A 106 -12.82 15.30 -14.16
CA PRO A 106 -11.78 16.27 -13.85
C PRO A 106 -12.37 17.68 -13.67
N MET A 107 -11.91 18.42 -12.66
CA MET A 107 -12.45 19.74 -12.35
C MET A 107 -12.30 20.74 -13.50
N SER A 108 -11.23 20.62 -14.29
CA SER A 108 -11.02 21.43 -15.51
C SER A 108 -12.07 21.22 -16.59
N VAL A 109 -12.77 20.07 -16.58
CA VAL A 109 -13.86 19.78 -17.50
C VAL A 109 -15.19 20.32 -16.95
N CYS A 110 -15.42 20.20 -15.64
CA CYS A 110 -16.62 20.71 -14.99
C CYS A 110 -16.65 22.24 -14.89
N PHE A 111 -15.49 22.87 -14.67
CA PHE A 111 -15.31 24.30 -14.45
C PHE A 111 -14.18 24.82 -15.37
N PRO A 112 -14.43 24.94 -16.68
CA PRO A 112 -13.41 25.35 -17.65
C PRO A 112 -12.87 26.76 -17.39
N ASP A 113 -13.70 27.63 -16.80
CA ASP A 113 -13.34 29.02 -16.50
C ASP A 113 -12.48 29.17 -15.22
N GLY A 114 -12.28 28.08 -14.46
CA GLY A 114 -11.51 28.09 -13.21
C GLY A 114 -12.30 28.55 -11.98
N ASP A 115 -13.59 28.85 -12.13
CA ASP A 115 -14.48 29.21 -11.02
C ASP A 115 -14.88 27.98 -10.20
N LEU A 116 -13.97 27.51 -9.34
CA LEU A 116 -14.23 26.39 -8.45
C LEU A 116 -15.17 26.82 -7.29
N PRO A 117 -16.13 25.97 -6.88
CA PRO A 117 -16.94 26.23 -5.69
C PRO A 117 -16.07 26.24 -4.42
N GLU A 118 -16.50 26.95 -3.38
CA GLU A 118 -15.74 27.08 -2.12
C GLU A 118 -15.44 25.72 -1.45
N ASP A 119 -16.37 24.78 -1.60
CA ASP A 119 -16.28 23.42 -1.07
C ASP A 119 -15.38 22.48 -1.91
N ALA A 120 -14.80 22.96 -3.02
CA ALA A 120 -13.95 22.14 -3.87
C ALA A 120 -12.71 21.65 -3.10
N PRO A 121 -12.27 20.40 -3.33
CA PRO A 121 -11.07 19.88 -2.70
C PRO A 121 -9.85 20.71 -3.14
N LYS A 122 -9.24 21.42 -2.18
CA LYS A 122 -8.04 22.26 -2.40
C LYS A 122 -6.76 21.46 -2.60
N ARG A 123 -6.84 20.12 -2.50
CA ARG A 123 -5.71 19.19 -2.64
C ARG A 123 -6.02 18.19 -3.73
N GLU A 124 -5.00 17.85 -4.49
CA GLU A 124 -5.07 16.70 -5.39
C GLU A 124 -5.04 15.40 -4.58
N ILE A 125 -5.86 14.44 -5.00
CA ILE A 125 -6.00 13.15 -4.33
C ILE A 125 -5.57 12.07 -5.33
N ASN A 126 -4.77 11.12 -4.86
CA ASN A 126 -4.33 9.98 -5.65
C ASN A 126 -5.44 8.92 -5.77
N PRO A 127 -5.35 7.98 -6.72
CA PRO A 127 -6.34 6.91 -6.86
C PRO A 127 -6.53 6.04 -5.60
N ASP A 128 -5.55 6.01 -4.69
CA ASP A 128 -5.61 5.32 -3.41
C ASP A 128 -6.03 6.22 -2.24
N TRP A 129 -6.66 7.35 -2.53
CA TRP A 129 -7.20 8.34 -1.58
C TRP A 129 -6.15 9.10 -0.75
N SER A 130 -4.85 8.88 -0.98
CA SER A 130 -3.81 9.65 -0.31
C SER A 130 -3.69 11.06 -0.92
N THR A 131 -3.29 12.05 -0.12
CA THR A 131 -2.95 13.38 -0.63
C THR A 131 -1.81 13.26 -1.65
N ALA A 132 -1.95 13.91 -2.80
CA ALA A 132 -0.85 14.04 -3.76
C ALA A 132 0.11 15.12 -3.25
N VAL A 133 1.38 14.76 -3.11
CA VAL A 133 2.46 15.65 -2.68
C VAL A 133 3.46 15.74 -3.82
N GLU A 134 3.98 16.93 -4.10
CA GLU A 134 5.05 17.12 -5.07
C GLU A 134 6.28 16.28 -4.68
N GLY A 135 6.82 15.49 -5.63
CA GLY A 135 7.90 14.54 -5.37
C GLY A 135 7.47 13.21 -4.70
N GLY A 136 6.20 13.06 -4.30
CA GLY A 136 5.64 11.83 -3.72
C GLY A 136 5.32 10.73 -4.72
N GLY A 137 5.77 10.89 -5.98
CA GLY A 137 5.65 9.89 -7.04
C GLY A 137 4.24 9.59 -7.54
N LYS A 138 3.20 10.35 -7.16
CA LYS A 138 1.81 10.10 -7.58
C LYS A 138 1.28 11.28 -8.42
N SER A 139 -0.02 11.60 -8.39
CA SER A 139 -0.61 12.64 -9.27
C SER A 139 0.15 13.97 -9.27
N GLY A 140 0.85 14.30 -8.18
CA GLY A 140 1.71 15.49 -8.04
C GLY A 140 3.03 15.47 -8.84
N SER A 141 3.37 14.43 -9.60
CA SER A 141 4.57 14.40 -10.48
C SER A 141 4.25 14.35 -11.98
N GLY A 142 2.99 14.57 -12.37
CA GLY A 142 2.56 14.67 -13.77
C GLY A 142 2.26 13.32 -14.42
N GLN A 143 3.28 12.54 -14.78
CA GLN A 143 3.12 11.20 -15.38
C GLN A 143 3.82 10.15 -14.54
N VAL A 144 3.07 9.13 -14.14
CA VAL A 144 3.50 8.11 -13.20
C VAL A 144 3.05 6.76 -13.70
N VAL A 145 3.97 5.80 -13.77
CA VAL A 145 3.62 4.41 -14.03
C VAL A 145 2.97 3.83 -12.77
N VAL A 146 1.68 3.54 -12.84
CA VAL A 146 0.94 2.85 -11.78
C VAL A 146 1.24 1.36 -11.89
N ASP A 147 2.14 0.86 -11.05
CA ASP A 147 2.46 -0.56 -10.95
C ASP A 147 1.57 -1.24 -9.89
N PHE A 148 0.56 -1.98 -10.32
CA PHE A 148 -0.32 -2.73 -9.43
C PHE A 148 0.32 -3.99 -8.85
N THR A 149 1.43 -4.49 -9.41
CA THR A 149 2.12 -5.69 -8.90
C THR A 149 2.85 -5.40 -7.59
N ARG A 150 3.24 -4.13 -7.39
CA ARG A 150 3.85 -3.64 -6.15
C ARG A 150 2.90 -2.61 -5.54
N LYS A 151 1.88 -3.07 -4.82
CA LYS A 151 1.01 -2.18 -4.04
C LYS A 151 1.90 -1.39 -3.07
N ASN A 152 2.10 -0.11 -3.34
CA ASN A 152 2.85 0.80 -2.47
C ASN A 152 2.11 0.88 -1.13
N MET A 153 2.59 0.11 -0.15
CA MET A 153 2.12 0.18 1.22
C MET A 153 2.84 1.34 1.91
N THR A 154 2.42 2.57 1.61
CA THR A 154 2.59 3.72 2.50
C THR A 154 1.62 3.59 3.67
#